data_AF-A0A2G3ANY4-F1
#
_entry.id   AF-A0A2G3ANY4-F1
#
_cell.length_a   1.000
_cell.length_b   1.000
_cell.length_c   1.000
_cell.angle_alpha   90.00
_cell.angle_beta   90.00
_cell.angle_gamma   90.00
#
_symmetry.space_group_name_H-M   'P 1'
#
loop_
_entity.id
_entity.type
_entity.pdbx_description
1 polymer ?
#
loop_
_entity_poly.entity_id
_entity_poly.type
_entity_poly.pdbx_seq_one_letter_code
_entity_poly.pdbx_strand_id
1 'polypeptide(L)'
;MKISIGTPPVDTLVIVDTGSDLTWTQCEPCVDCFKQLIPIFNPKNSSSYKTIGCENKICDREEGFLTCNDKNNTCIYEVYKDQSHTIETFRFASTSGKNVSIPDIAFGCGRSNGGMFINATSGFIGLGRGNLSIVNQMHQEIKGKFSYCLIPFEISSTNPNATSHINFGDNAVVSSPGVVSTPLFTKVESTLYRLNLTAISLGNKRVEYIFSESSGNHQGNTIIDSGTALTFIPDFFYASLEILLIHSINATRKDDPSGAFNLCYEPKENGTIDVPKIVAHFTNADLELSPTSVFAKVADDLVCLTIMASNDENSIFGNLLQSSFLIGFDLVANTVSFKPTDCTYKH
;
A
#
# COMPACT_ATOMS: atom_id res chain seq x y z
N MET A 1 -10.81 1.54 -0.69
CA MET A 1 -11.35 2.10 -1.95
C MET A 1 -12.67 1.42 -2.27
N LYS A 2 -13.68 2.16 -2.78
CA LYS A 2 -14.94 1.58 -3.25
C LYS A 2 -14.86 1.31 -4.76
N ILE A 3 -15.18 0.09 -5.17
CA ILE A 3 -15.35 -0.36 -6.56
C ILE A 3 -16.67 -1.12 -6.69
N SER A 4 -17.10 -1.45 -7.90
CA SER A 4 -18.19 -2.41 -8.10
C SER A 4 -17.76 -3.55 -9.03
N ILE A 5 -18.17 -4.78 -8.71
CA ILE A 5 -17.80 -6.01 -9.40
C ILE A 5 -19.08 -6.71 -9.89
N GLY A 6 -19.08 -7.26 -11.11
CA GLY A 6 -20.17 -8.10 -11.59
C GLY A 6 -21.23 -7.43 -12.45
N THR A 7 -22.12 -8.24 -13.02
CA THR A 7 -23.30 -7.78 -13.75
C THR A 7 -24.55 -8.54 -13.26
N PRO A 8 -25.45 -7.89 -12.49
CA PRO A 8 -25.45 -6.47 -12.12
C PRO A 8 -24.30 -6.08 -11.17
N PRO A 9 -23.91 -4.78 -11.10
CA PRO A 9 -22.80 -4.34 -10.26
C PRO A 9 -23.09 -4.53 -8.77
N VAL A 10 -22.13 -5.13 -8.05
CA VAL A 10 -22.13 -5.28 -6.60
C VAL A 10 -21.01 -4.41 -6.03
N ASP A 11 -21.33 -3.52 -5.09
CA ASP A 11 -20.33 -2.70 -4.42
C ASP A 11 -19.34 -3.57 -3.64
N THR A 12 -18.08 -3.15 -3.60
CA THR A 12 -16.98 -3.86 -2.92
C THR A 12 -16.02 -2.82 -2.35
N LEU A 13 -15.56 -3.04 -1.11
CA LEU A 13 -14.53 -2.22 -0.48
C LEU A 13 -13.23 -2.99 -0.46
N VAL A 14 -12.17 -2.41 -1.02
CA VAL A 14 -10.87 -3.07 -1.14
C VAL A 14 -9.76 -2.22 -0.52
N ILE A 15 -8.77 -2.88 0.06
CA ILE A 15 -7.50 -2.26 0.47
C ILE A 15 -6.67 -2.02 -0.79
N VAL A 16 -6.07 -0.82 -0.90
CA VAL A 16 -5.17 -0.48 -2.01
C VAL A 16 -3.77 -0.90 -1.61
N ASP A 17 -3.15 -1.76 -2.41
CA ASP A 17 -1.88 -2.39 -2.06
C ASP A 17 -0.87 -2.26 -3.21
N THR A 18 0.15 -1.42 -3.03
CA THR A 18 1.26 -1.28 -3.99
C THR A 18 2.34 -2.33 -3.83
N GLY A 19 2.25 -3.19 -2.79
CA GLY A 19 3.18 -4.28 -2.49
C GLY A 19 2.77 -5.62 -3.09
N SER A 20 1.63 -5.73 -3.79
CA SER A 20 1.20 -6.97 -4.43
C SER A 20 0.52 -6.75 -5.78
N ASP A 21 0.54 -7.80 -6.62
CA ASP A 21 -0.15 -7.79 -7.92
C ASP A 21 -1.60 -8.27 -7.83
N LEU A 22 -1.88 -9.27 -6.98
CA LEU A 22 -3.20 -9.90 -7.01
C LEU A 22 -4.30 -8.98 -6.47
N THR A 23 -5.27 -8.69 -7.33
CA THR A 23 -6.58 -8.18 -6.91
C THR A 23 -7.48 -9.35 -6.52
N TRP A 24 -8.11 -9.31 -5.35
CA TRP A 24 -9.02 -10.38 -4.90
C TRP A 24 -10.11 -9.87 -3.95
N THR A 25 -11.23 -10.61 -3.87
CA THR A 25 -12.32 -10.39 -2.90
C THR A 25 -12.85 -11.70 -2.35
N GLN A 26 -13.53 -11.66 -1.20
CA GLN A 26 -14.24 -12.83 -0.69
C GLN A 26 -15.41 -13.20 -1.61
N CYS A 27 -15.58 -14.50 -1.83
CA CYS A 27 -16.58 -15.07 -2.73
C CYS A 27 -17.44 -16.16 -2.08
N GLU A 28 -18.68 -16.29 -2.57
CA GLU A 28 -19.56 -17.41 -2.23
C GLU A 28 -19.29 -18.66 -3.11
N PRO A 29 -19.53 -19.88 -2.57
CA PRO A 29 -19.73 -20.18 -1.15
C PRO A 29 -18.45 -19.91 -0.35
N CYS A 30 -18.57 -19.25 0.79
CA CYS A 30 -17.45 -19.06 1.70
C CYS A 30 -17.29 -20.27 2.62
N VAL A 31 -16.05 -20.76 2.75
CA VAL A 31 -15.65 -21.85 3.64
C VAL A 31 -15.15 -21.32 4.98
N ASP A 32 -14.19 -20.39 4.95
CA ASP A 32 -13.62 -19.73 6.13
C ASP A 32 -13.32 -18.27 5.79
N CYS A 33 -14.17 -17.33 6.21
CA CYS A 33 -14.05 -15.92 5.83
C CYS A 33 -14.11 -15.03 7.05
N PHE A 34 -13.38 -13.92 6.99
CA PHE A 34 -13.61 -12.84 7.92
C PHE A 34 -14.97 -12.18 7.66
N LYS A 35 -15.55 -11.61 8.71
CA LYS A 35 -16.81 -10.85 8.59
C LYS A 35 -16.53 -9.54 7.85
N GLN A 36 -17.34 -9.23 6.84
CA GLN A 36 -17.31 -7.96 6.12
C GLN A 36 -18.67 -7.26 6.17
N LEU A 37 -18.67 -5.93 6.14
CA LEU A 37 -19.89 -5.11 6.19
C LEU A 37 -20.69 -5.15 4.89
N ILE A 38 -19.98 -5.23 3.76
CA ILE A 38 -20.58 -5.37 2.43
C ILE A 38 -20.82 -6.86 2.14
N PRO A 39 -21.91 -7.24 1.44
CA PRO A 39 -22.15 -8.63 1.07
C PRO A 39 -20.97 -9.30 0.35
N ILE A 40 -20.74 -10.57 0.62
CA ILE A 40 -19.74 -11.38 -0.08
C ILE A 40 -20.16 -11.49 -1.56
N PHE A 41 -19.22 -11.37 -2.48
CA PHE A 41 -19.51 -11.47 -3.91
C PHE A 41 -19.99 -12.88 -4.24
N ASN A 42 -21.13 -13.01 -4.93
CA ASN A 42 -21.63 -14.31 -5.39
C ASN A 42 -21.43 -14.44 -6.90
N PRO A 43 -20.44 -15.24 -7.35
CA PRO A 43 -20.20 -15.49 -8.77
C PRO A 43 -21.43 -15.96 -9.56
N LYS A 44 -22.33 -16.73 -8.94
CA LYS A 44 -23.53 -17.28 -9.62
C LYS A 44 -24.56 -16.21 -9.96
N ASN A 45 -24.49 -15.06 -9.31
CA ASN A 45 -25.41 -13.95 -9.53
C ASN A 45 -24.89 -12.94 -10.56
N SER A 46 -23.69 -13.16 -11.12
CA SER A 46 -23.11 -12.30 -12.13
C SER A 46 -23.14 -12.97 -13.51
N SER A 47 -23.71 -12.30 -14.50
CA SER A 47 -23.74 -12.80 -15.88
C SER A 47 -22.44 -12.60 -16.64
N SER A 48 -21.51 -11.79 -16.11
CA SER A 48 -20.20 -11.51 -16.71
C SER A 48 -19.05 -12.30 -16.07
N TYR A 49 -19.33 -13.09 -15.02
CA TYR A 49 -18.33 -13.93 -14.36
C TYR A 49 -17.89 -15.10 -15.25
N LYS A 50 -16.58 -15.34 -15.34
CA LYS A 50 -16.01 -16.51 -16.01
C LYS A 50 -14.83 -17.08 -15.23
N THR A 51 -14.61 -18.38 -15.29
CA THR A 51 -13.39 -19.02 -14.75
C THR A 51 -12.28 -19.01 -15.80
N ILE A 52 -11.04 -18.84 -15.36
CA ILE A 52 -9.86 -18.93 -16.23
C ILE A 52 -9.32 -20.35 -16.23
N GLY A 53 -9.20 -20.91 -17.43
CA GLY A 53 -8.53 -22.20 -17.66
C GLY A 53 -7.01 -22.11 -17.66
N CYS A 54 -6.36 -23.26 -17.56
CA CYS A 54 -4.90 -23.35 -17.39
C CYS A 54 -4.09 -22.97 -18.63
N GLU A 55 -4.68 -23.03 -19.82
CA GLU A 55 -4.03 -22.62 -21.07
C GLU A 55 -4.08 -21.10 -21.31
N ASN A 56 -4.77 -20.36 -20.42
CA ASN A 56 -4.79 -18.91 -20.51
C ASN A 56 -3.41 -18.36 -20.14
N LYS A 57 -2.91 -17.37 -20.91
CA LYS A 57 -1.63 -16.70 -20.66
C LYS A 57 -1.54 -16.04 -19.28
N ILE A 58 -2.67 -15.64 -18.71
CA ILE A 58 -2.74 -15.08 -17.36
C ILE A 58 -2.46 -16.16 -16.30
N CYS A 59 -2.65 -17.44 -16.64
CA CYS A 59 -2.35 -18.59 -15.78
C CYS A 59 -0.93 -19.14 -15.99
N ASP A 60 -0.01 -18.33 -16.53
CA ASP A 60 1.33 -18.83 -16.79
C ASP A 60 2.06 -19.14 -15.48
N ARG A 61 2.64 -20.35 -15.41
CA ARG A 61 3.22 -20.92 -14.18
C ARG A 61 4.54 -20.24 -13.79
N GLU A 62 5.07 -19.34 -14.62
CA GLU A 62 6.28 -18.57 -14.35
C GLU A 62 6.06 -17.52 -13.23
N GLU A 63 4.82 -17.07 -13.01
CA GLU A 63 4.47 -16.27 -11.84
C GLU A 63 4.21 -17.22 -10.66
N GLY A 64 5.24 -17.49 -9.85
CA GLY A 64 5.34 -18.58 -8.85
C GLY A 64 4.27 -18.67 -7.74
N PHE A 65 3.18 -17.90 -7.81
CA PHE A 65 1.99 -18.00 -6.96
C PHE A 65 0.80 -18.67 -7.66
N LEU A 66 0.97 -19.03 -8.93
CA LEU A 66 -0.05 -19.64 -9.79
C LEU A 66 0.16 -21.14 -9.93
N THR A 67 -0.92 -21.89 -9.70
CA THR A 67 -0.96 -23.33 -9.96
C THR A 67 -2.15 -23.66 -10.84
N CYS A 68 -2.00 -24.65 -11.71
CA CYS A 68 -3.14 -25.17 -12.46
C CYS A 68 -3.68 -26.41 -11.75
N ASN A 69 -4.99 -26.45 -11.54
CA ASN A 69 -5.69 -27.69 -11.27
C ASN A 69 -6.10 -28.34 -12.59
N ASP A 70 -5.27 -29.30 -13.03
CA ASP A 70 -5.49 -30.02 -14.28
C ASP A 70 -6.80 -30.83 -14.28
N LYS A 71 -7.36 -31.19 -13.10
CA LYS A 71 -8.59 -32.00 -13.02
C LYS A 71 -9.84 -31.25 -13.47
N ASN A 72 -9.89 -29.94 -13.22
CA ASN A 72 -11.01 -29.08 -13.59
C ASN A 72 -10.61 -27.95 -14.53
N ASN A 73 -9.39 -28.02 -15.11
CA ASN A 73 -8.81 -27.01 -15.99
C ASN A 73 -9.01 -25.60 -15.42
N THR A 74 -8.56 -25.37 -14.19
CA THR A 74 -8.79 -24.11 -13.47
C THR A 74 -7.48 -23.58 -12.91
N CYS A 75 -7.18 -22.31 -13.17
CA CYS A 75 -6.04 -21.62 -12.61
C CYS A 75 -6.26 -21.27 -11.14
N ILE A 76 -5.32 -21.47 -10.22
CA ILE A 76 -5.50 -21.28 -8.77
C ILE A 76 -4.35 -20.46 -8.20
N TYR A 77 -4.67 -19.59 -7.23
CA TYR A 77 -3.68 -18.89 -6.41
C TYR A 77 -3.40 -19.63 -5.11
N GLU A 78 -2.12 -19.90 -4.78
CA GLU A 78 -1.77 -20.64 -3.56
C GLU A 78 -1.91 -19.83 -2.27
N VAL A 79 -1.88 -18.49 -2.32
CA VAL A 79 -1.72 -17.66 -1.11
C VAL A 79 -2.98 -17.58 -0.24
N TYR A 80 -4.16 -18.03 -0.72
CA TYR A 80 -5.41 -18.00 0.07
C TYR A 80 -6.24 -19.30 0.02
N LYS A 81 -5.58 -20.44 -0.25
CA LYS A 81 -6.10 -21.82 -0.09
C LYS A 81 -7.54 -22.15 -0.59
N ASP A 82 -8.11 -21.43 -1.58
CA ASP A 82 -9.24 -21.86 -2.45
C ASP A 82 -9.61 -20.73 -3.44
N GLN A 83 -10.10 -20.87 -4.69
CA GLN A 83 -9.89 -21.72 -5.89
C GLN A 83 -10.35 -20.83 -7.07
N SER A 84 -9.66 -20.90 -8.21
CA SER A 84 -9.97 -20.21 -9.49
C SER A 84 -9.55 -18.73 -9.63
N HIS A 85 -8.71 -18.44 -10.64
CA HIS A 85 -8.71 -17.14 -11.29
C HIS A 85 -10.03 -16.98 -12.00
N THR A 86 -10.58 -15.79 -11.87
CA THR A 86 -11.89 -15.46 -12.40
C THR A 86 -11.81 -14.15 -13.13
N ILE A 87 -12.56 -14.06 -14.21
CA ILE A 87 -12.71 -12.86 -15.02
C ILE A 87 -14.04 -12.23 -14.67
N GLU A 88 -14.04 -10.92 -14.49
CA GLU A 88 -15.24 -10.15 -14.22
C GLU A 88 -15.15 -8.72 -14.73
N THR A 89 -16.29 -8.04 -14.83
CA THR A 89 -16.39 -6.61 -15.12
C THR A 89 -16.24 -5.80 -13.84
N PHE A 90 -15.20 -4.97 -13.79
CA PHE A 90 -14.96 -4.03 -12.70
C PHE A 90 -15.45 -2.65 -13.08
N ARG A 91 -15.98 -1.91 -12.11
CA ARG A 91 -16.47 -0.54 -12.29
C ARG A 91 -15.83 0.40 -11.29
N PHE A 92 -15.34 1.51 -11.82
CA PHE A 92 -14.66 2.55 -11.07
C PHE A 92 -15.43 3.86 -11.18
N ALA A 93 -15.49 4.62 -10.09
CA ALA A 93 -15.99 5.99 -10.15
C ALA A 93 -15.08 6.85 -11.05
N SER A 94 -15.67 7.71 -11.86
CA SER A 94 -14.94 8.63 -12.73
C SER A 94 -15.21 10.08 -12.35
N THR A 95 -14.26 10.96 -12.68
CA THR A 95 -14.42 12.42 -12.59
C THR A 95 -15.54 12.95 -13.51
N SER A 96 -15.95 12.18 -14.51
CA SER A 96 -17.11 12.49 -15.37
C SER A 96 -18.47 12.29 -14.70
N GLY A 97 -18.51 11.76 -13.47
CA GLY A 97 -19.75 11.42 -12.76
C GLY A 97 -20.43 10.13 -13.24
N LYS A 98 -19.87 9.45 -14.26
CA LYS A 98 -20.34 8.14 -14.74
C LYS A 98 -19.29 7.08 -14.43
N ASN A 99 -19.71 5.93 -13.93
CA ASN A 99 -18.77 4.84 -13.68
C ASN A 99 -18.13 4.37 -15.00
N VAL A 100 -16.82 4.17 -14.97
CA VAL A 100 -16.08 3.52 -16.06
C VAL A 100 -16.15 2.02 -15.82
N SER A 101 -16.56 1.26 -16.83
CA SER A 101 -16.62 -0.21 -16.78
C SER A 101 -15.43 -0.78 -17.54
N ILE A 102 -14.64 -1.60 -16.86
CA ILE A 102 -13.53 -2.34 -17.45
C ILE A 102 -13.92 -3.82 -17.45
N PRO A 103 -14.24 -4.39 -18.63
CA PRO A 103 -14.54 -5.80 -18.74
C PRO A 103 -13.26 -6.63 -18.62
N ASP A 104 -13.46 -7.94 -18.48
CA ASP A 104 -12.42 -8.94 -18.59
C ASP A 104 -11.23 -8.82 -17.61
N ILE A 105 -11.46 -8.23 -16.41
CA ILE A 105 -10.46 -8.15 -15.34
C ILE A 105 -10.32 -9.50 -14.64
N ALA A 106 -9.11 -10.04 -14.64
CA ALA A 106 -8.72 -11.20 -13.86
C ALA A 106 -8.52 -10.81 -12.38
N PHE A 107 -9.18 -11.54 -11.48
CA PHE A 107 -9.08 -11.35 -10.04
C PHE A 107 -9.26 -12.69 -9.30
N GLY A 108 -8.78 -12.72 -8.06
CA GLY A 108 -8.93 -13.84 -7.15
C GLY A 108 -10.29 -13.85 -6.45
N CYS A 109 -10.92 -15.01 -6.44
CA CYS A 109 -12.21 -15.25 -5.79
C CYS A 109 -11.98 -16.11 -4.53
N GLY A 110 -11.65 -15.46 -3.41
CA GLY A 110 -11.19 -16.14 -2.21
C GLY A 110 -12.35 -16.72 -1.39
N ARG A 111 -12.31 -18.02 -1.07
CA ARG A 111 -13.34 -18.69 -0.24
C ARG A 111 -12.85 -19.09 1.15
N SER A 112 -11.54 -19.00 1.39
CA SER A 112 -10.89 -19.36 2.64
C SER A 112 -9.89 -18.27 3.05
N ASN A 113 -10.39 -17.13 3.52
CA ASN A 113 -9.62 -15.95 3.87
C ASN A 113 -9.61 -15.73 5.40
N GLY A 114 -9.31 -16.76 6.20
CA GLY A 114 -9.08 -16.59 7.63
C GLY A 114 -7.93 -15.61 7.93
N GLY A 115 -7.97 -14.92 9.07
CA GLY A 115 -6.94 -13.97 9.48
C GLY A 115 -7.48 -12.74 10.23
N MET A 116 -6.58 -11.82 10.60
CA MET A 116 -6.94 -10.56 11.25
C MET A 116 -7.26 -9.49 10.20
N PHE A 117 -8.52 -9.46 9.74
CA PHE A 117 -9.03 -8.42 8.86
C PHE A 117 -10.05 -7.54 9.58
N ILE A 118 -10.05 -6.25 9.27
CA ILE A 118 -11.14 -5.36 9.67
C ILE A 118 -12.38 -5.65 8.83
N ASN A 119 -13.57 -5.49 9.42
CA ASN A 119 -14.83 -5.74 8.70
C ASN A 119 -15.15 -4.70 7.61
N ALA A 120 -14.33 -3.66 7.47
CA ALA A 120 -14.49 -2.58 6.50
C ALA A 120 -13.84 -2.89 5.12
N THR A 121 -13.28 -4.08 4.92
CA THR A 121 -12.78 -4.54 3.61
C THR A 121 -13.51 -5.79 3.14
N SER A 122 -13.39 -6.10 1.87
CA SER A 122 -13.80 -7.34 1.20
C SER A 122 -12.61 -8.07 0.57
N GLY A 123 -11.43 -7.43 0.54
CA GLY A 123 -10.21 -7.97 -0.08
C GLY A 123 -9.22 -6.86 -0.46
N PHE A 124 -8.43 -7.08 -1.51
CA PHE A 124 -7.35 -6.18 -1.94
C PHE A 124 -7.43 -5.86 -3.42
N ILE A 125 -6.96 -4.68 -3.79
CA ILE A 125 -6.65 -4.33 -5.18
C ILE A 125 -5.13 -4.14 -5.29
N GLY A 126 -4.50 -5.07 -6.02
CA GLY A 126 -3.07 -5.08 -6.24
C GLY A 126 -2.69 -4.05 -7.28
N LEU A 127 -1.87 -3.08 -6.87
CA LEU A 127 -1.32 -2.02 -7.70
C LEU A 127 0.14 -2.29 -8.09
N GLY A 128 0.68 -3.48 -7.82
CA GLY A 128 2.05 -3.85 -8.17
C GLY A 128 2.37 -3.79 -9.67
N ARG A 129 3.61 -4.16 -10.02
CA ARG A 129 4.14 -4.05 -11.40
C ARG A 129 3.97 -5.31 -12.24
N GLY A 130 3.51 -6.42 -11.67
CA GLY A 130 3.31 -7.68 -12.38
C GLY A 130 2.02 -7.72 -13.19
N ASN A 131 1.90 -8.70 -14.09
CA ASN A 131 0.84 -8.71 -15.11
C ASN A 131 -0.57 -8.84 -14.52
N LEU A 132 -0.68 -9.46 -13.33
CA LEU A 132 -1.94 -9.60 -12.60
C LEU A 132 -2.41 -8.31 -11.92
N SER A 133 -1.56 -7.28 -11.81
CA SER A 133 -1.97 -6.03 -11.18
C SER A 133 -3.04 -5.31 -11.97
N ILE A 134 -3.93 -4.60 -11.27
CA ILE A 134 -4.95 -3.80 -11.94
C ILE A 134 -4.31 -2.73 -12.84
N VAL A 135 -3.10 -2.28 -12.49
CA VAL A 135 -2.35 -1.26 -13.23
C VAL A 135 -2.01 -1.74 -14.63
N ASN A 136 -1.61 -3.01 -14.76
CA ASN A 136 -1.28 -3.61 -16.06
C ASN A 136 -2.53 -4.11 -16.80
N GLN A 137 -3.53 -4.64 -16.09
CA GLN A 137 -4.78 -5.06 -16.72
C GLN A 137 -5.57 -3.88 -17.30
N MET A 138 -5.50 -2.70 -16.67
CA MET A 138 -6.12 -1.45 -17.15
C MET A 138 -5.16 -0.56 -17.97
N HIS A 139 -4.07 -1.13 -18.51
CA HIS A 139 -3.02 -0.32 -19.14
C HIS A 139 -3.53 0.55 -20.30
N GLN A 140 -4.53 0.09 -21.06
CA GLN A 140 -5.07 0.86 -22.18
C GLN A 140 -5.78 2.14 -21.71
N GLU A 141 -6.43 2.08 -20.55
CA GLU A 141 -7.21 3.17 -19.98
C GLU A 141 -6.34 4.13 -19.16
N ILE A 142 -5.36 3.60 -18.42
CA ILE A 142 -4.60 4.39 -17.44
C ILE A 142 -3.15 4.63 -17.84
N LYS A 143 -2.65 3.95 -18.88
CA LYS A 143 -1.26 4.06 -19.40
C LYS A 143 -0.19 3.91 -18.33
N GLY A 144 -0.41 3.02 -17.36
CA GLY A 144 0.50 2.79 -16.23
C GLY A 144 0.66 4.00 -15.31
N LYS A 145 -0.37 4.84 -15.14
CA LYS A 145 -0.33 5.99 -14.24
C LYS A 145 -1.44 5.92 -13.21
N PHE A 146 -1.06 6.09 -11.95
CA PHE A 146 -1.99 6.19 -10.83
C PHE A 146 -1.38 7.05 -9.72
N SER A 147 -2.24 7.64 -8.90
CA SER A 147 -1.81 8.43 -7.75
C SER A 147 -2.78 8.27 -6.61
N TYR A 148 -2.31 8.40 -5.38
CA TYR A 148 -3.19 8.40 -4.22
C TYR A 148 -2.78 9.46 -3.20
N CYS A 149 -3.74 9.85 -2.36
CA CYS A 149 -3.55 10.76 -1.24
C CYS A 149 -4.22 10.14 -0.03
N LEU A 150 -3.42 9.65 0.92
CA LEU A 150 -3.93 9.01 2.13
C LEU A 150 -4.17 10.06 3.21
N ILE A 151 -5.37 10.05 3.79
CA ILE A 151 -5.65 10.86 4.98
C ILE A 151 -4.81 10.36 6.16
N PRO A 152 -4.34 11.25 7.04
CA PRO A 152 -3.70 10.88 8.30
C PRO A 152 -4.59 9.96 9.16
N PHE A 153 -3.96 9.03 9.88
CA PHE A 153 -4.64 8.08 10.76
C PHE A 153 -5.53 8.80 11.80
N GLU A 154 -5.05 9.89 12.39
CA GLU A 154 -5.78 10.70 13.37
C GLU A 154 -7.07 11.32 12.82
N ILE A 155 -7.06 11.72 11.55
CA ILE A 155 -8.26 12.24 10.89
C ILE A 155 -9.23 11.10 10.62
N SER A 156 -8.73 9.94 10.19
CA SER A 156 -9.56 8.77 9.92
C SER A 156 -10.31 8.25 11.16
N SER A 157 -9.74 8.44 12.35
CA SER A 157 -10.36 8.02 13.62
C SER A 157 -11.36 9.04 14.18
N THR A 158 -11.24 10.32 13.81
CA THR A 158 -12.07 11.42 14.35
C THR A 158 -13.15 11.91 13.39
N ASN A 159 -12.94 11.77 12.08
CA ASN A 159 -13.88 12.21 11.06
C ASN A 159 -14.24 11.06 10.10
N PRO A 160 -15.39 10.38 10.31
CA PRO A 160 -15.80 9.24 9.47
C PRO A 160 -16.17 9.64 8.03
N ASN A 161 -16.34 10.94 7.75
CA ASN A 161 -16.65 11.45 6.42
C ASN A 161 -15.39 11.84 5.63
N ALA A 162 -14.21 11.89 6.28
CA ALA A 162 -12.96 12.14 5.57
C ALA A 162 -12.57 10.89 4.77
N THR A 163 -12.21 11.09 3.50
CA THR A 163 -11.87 9.98 2.61
C THR A 163 -10.56 10.24 1.92
N SER A 164 -9.70 9.23 1.86
CA SER A 164 -8.55 9.22 0.95
C SER A 164 -9.02 9.23 -0.51
N HIS A 165 -8.13 9.65 -1.40
CA HIS A 165 -8.41 9.74 -2.83
C HIS A 165 -7.39 8.95 -3.66
N ILE A 166 -7.85 8.40 -4.78
CA ILE A 166 -7.02 7.72 -5.77
C ILE A 166 -7.47 8.16 -7.17
N ASN A 167 -6.50 8.45 -8.03
CA ASN A 167 -6.69 8.87 -9.41
C ASN A 167 -5.94 7.89 -10.32
N PHE A 168 -6.45 7.75 -11.55
CA PHE A 168 -5.86 6.89 -12.59
C PHE A 168 -5.72 7.68 -13.89
N GLY A 169 -4.78 7.27 -14.74
CA GLY A 169 -4.57 7.86 -16.05
C GLY A 169 -3.88 9.22 -15.98
N ASP A 170 -4.17 10.10 -16.94
CA ASP A 170 -3.46 11.38 -17.06
C ASP A 170 -3.75 12.33 -15.86
N ASN A 171 -4.88 12.17 -15.17
CA ASN A 171 -5.19 12.92 -13.93
C ASN A 171 -4.35 12.47 -12.72
N ALA A 172 -3.61 11.37 -12.83
CA ALA A 172 -2.73 10.90 -11.78
C ALA A 172 -1.32 11.52 -11.84
N VAL A 173 -1.02 12.33 -12.86
CA VAL A 173 0.29 12.95 -13.00
C VAL A 173 0.44 14.09 -11.98
N VAL A 174 1.42 13.95 -11.10
CA VAL A 174 1.71 14.92 -10.03
C VAL A 174 2.87 15.82 -10.48
N SER A 175 2.57 17.01 -11.00
CA SER A 175 3.57 17.88 -11.64
C SER A 175 3.44 19.38 -11.31
N SER A 176 2.77 19.74 -10.21
CA SER A 176 2.59 21.14 -9.79
C SER A 176 3.81 21.69 -9.01
N PRO A 177 3.91 23.00 -8.73
CA PRO A 177 4.92 23.55 -7.83
C PRO A 177 4.93 22.85 -6.46
N GLY A 178 6.12 22.66 -5.89
CA GLY A 178 6.33 21.97 -4.61
C GLY A 178 6.39 20.44 -4.71
N VAL A 179 6.30 19.88 -5.92
CA VAL A 179 6.52 18.45 -6.15
C VAL A 179 8.02 18.12 -6.11
N VAL A 180 8.35 17.01 -5.46
CA VAL A 180 9.67 16.35 -5.54
C VAL A 180 9.51 14.97 -6.15
N SER A 181 10.50 14.52 -6.91
CA SER A 181 10.40 13.27 -7.68
C SER A 181 11.67 12.43 -7.53
N THR A 182 11.48 11.12 -7.49
CA THR A 182 12.56 10.15 -7.34
C THR A 182 12.38 9.00 -8.34
N PRO A 183 13.47 8.45 -8.91
CA PRO A 183 13.35 7.37 -9.89
C PRO A 183 12.86 6.07 -9.25
N LEU A 184 12.10 5.30 -10.03
CA LEU A 184 11.79 3.91 -9.74
C LEU A 184 12.97 3.03 -10.12
N PHE A 185 13.45 2.26 -9.16
CA PHE A 185 14.47 1.25 -9.37
C PHE A 185 13.80 -0.08 -9.69
N THR A 186 14.33 -0.77 -10.70
CA THR A 186 13.78 -2.06 -11.14
C THR A 186 14.80 -3.14 -10.80
N LYS A 187 14.38 -4.14 -10.02
CA LYS A 187 15.07 -5.41 -9.87
C LYS A 187 14.39 -6.43 -10.81
N VAL A 188 15.15 -7.42 -11.29
CA VAL A 188 14.64 -8.45 -12.22
C VAL A 188 13.34 -9.05 -11.66
N GLU A 189 12.31 -9.12 -12.51
CA GLU A 189 11.03 -9.79 -12.23
C GLU A 189 10.31 -9.32 -10.95
N SER A 190 10.38 -8.02 -10.63
CA SER A 190 9.79 -7.54 -9.38
C SER A 190 8.48 -6.78 -9.53
N THR A 191 7.45 -7.33 -8.87
CA THR A 191 6.16 -6.68 -8.57
C THR A 191 6.31 -5.37 -7.80
N LEU A 192 7.35 -5.23 -6.97
CA LEU A 192 7.44 -4.13 -6.00
C LEU A 192 8.01 -2.85 -6.61
N TYR A 193 7.42 -1.72 -6.26
CA TYR A 193 7.98 -0.39 -6.51
C TYR A 193 9.13 -0.13 -5.55
N ARG A 194 10.33 0.10 -6.10
CA ARG A 194 11.52 0.40 -5.29
C ARG A 194 12.03 1.80 -5.51
N LEU A 195 12.35 2.45 -4.40
CA LEU A 195 13.00 3.73 -4.26
C LEU A 195 14.37 3.53 -3.62
N ASN A 196 15.18 4.58 -3.62
CA ASN A 196 16.49 4.56 -2.99
C ASN A 196 16.54 5.58 -1.86
N LEU A 197 16.29 5.11 -0.63
CA LEU A 197 16.41 5.90 0.60
C LEU A 197 17.90 6.03 0.94
N THR A 198 18.36 7.26 1.09
CA THR A 198 19.77 7.61 1.32
C THR A 198 20.05 7.95 2.77
N ALA A 199 19.08 8.53 3.48
CA ALA A 199 19.22 8.92 4.89
C ALA A 199 17.87 9.27 5.52
N ILE A 200 17.86 9.38 6.84
CA ILE A 200 16.83 10.10 7.60
C ILE A 200 17.51 11.20 8.42
N SER A 201 16.96 12.40 8.42
CA SER A 201 17.46 13.52 9.23
C SER A 201 16.45 14.00 10.26
N LEU A 202 16.97 14.48 11.40
CA LEU A 202 16.24 15.16 12.46
C LEU A 202 16.89 16.54 12.66
N GLY A 203 16.19 17.60 12.26
CA GLY A 203 16.74 18.96 12.27
C GLY A 203 17.99 19.07 11.39
N ASN A 204 19.14 19.32 12.01
CA ASN A 204 20.44 19.42 11.32
C ASN A 204 21.30 18.15 11.44
N LYS A 205 20.80 17.10 12.10
CA LYS A 205 21.51 15.82 12.30
C LYS A 205 20.99 14.81 11.29
N ARG A 206 21.88 14.02 10.69
CA ARG A 206 21.56 13.09 9.60
C ARG A 206 22.14 11.71 9.90
N VAL A 207 21.34 10.67 9.70
CA VAL A 207 21.76 9.27 9.74
C VAL A 207 21.69 8.75 8.32
N GLU A 208 22.85 8.45 7.72
CA GLU A 208 22.92 7.83 6.40
C GLU A 208 22.35 6.40 6.45
N TYR A 209 21.79 5.95 5.34
CA TYR A 209 21.36 4.57 5.19
C TYR A 209 22.57 3.63 5.29
N ILE A 210 22.49 2.65 6.18
CA ILE A 210 23.58 1.72 6.45
C ILE A 210 23.27 0.39 5.76
N PHE A 211 24.15 -0.03 4.85
CA PHE A 211 24.09 -1.34 4.21
C PHE A 211 24.88 -2.36 5.03
N SER A 212 24.42 -3.62 5.00
CA SER A 212 25.29 -4.74 5.40
C SER A 212 26.40 -4.90 4.34
N GLU A 213 27.64 -5.11 4.79
CA GLU A 213 28.83 -5.26 3.92
C GLU A 213 28.69 -6.40 2.88
N SER A 214 27.70 -7.28 3.05
CA SER A 214 27.40 -8.42 2.18
C SER A 214 26.63 -8.09 0.89
N SER A 215 26.05 -6.89 0.76
CA SER A 215 25.12 -6.60 -0.34
C SER A 215 25.82 -5.95 -1.56
N GLY A 216 25.47 -6.41 -2.76
CA GLY A 216 26.02 -5.93 -4.03
C GLY A 216 25.48 -4.56 -4.45
N ASN A 217 24.71 -4.49 -5.54
CA ASN A 217 24.09 -3.23 -5.97
C ASN A 217 23.04 -2.77 -4.94
N HIS A 218 23.35 -1.67 -4.26
CA HIS A 218 22.56 -1.05 -3.20
C HIS A 218 21.35 -0.23 -3.68
N GLN A 219 21.17 -0.08 -5.00
CA GLN A 219 20.05 0.67 -5.56
C GLN A 219 18.71 -0.04 -5.35
N GLY A 220 17.66 0.77 -5.11
CA GLY A 220 16.33 0.22 -4.85
C GLY A 220 16.25 -0.48 -3.50
N ASN A 221 16.82 0.11 -2.45
CA ASN A 221 16.85 -0.45 -1.10
C ASN A 221 15.52 -0.31 -0.34
N THR A 222 14.55 0.43 -0.86
CA THR A 222 13.29 0.72 -0.15
C THR A 222 12.09 0.41 -1.01
N ILE A 223 11.19 -0.44 -0.54
CA ILE A 223 9.89 -0.71 -1.17
C ILE A 223 8.90 0.35 -0.69
N ILE A 224 8.15 0.98 -1.60
CA ILE A 224 7.02 1.85 -1.21
C ILE A 224 5.72 1.04 -1.24
N ASP A 225 5.10 0.90 -0.07
CA ASP A 225 3.98 -0.03 0.12
C ASP A 225 2.81 0.61 0.87
N SER A 226 1.68 0.79 0.18
CA SER A 226 0.43 1.28 0.78
C SER A 226 -0.32 0.22 1.60
N GLY A 227 -0.05 -1.08 1.37
CA GLY A 227 -0.64 -2.22 2.07
C GLY A 227 -0.02 -2.46 3.45
N THR A 228 1.21 -1.99 3.66
CA THR A 228 1.91 -2.07 4.96
C THR A 228 1.71 -0.78 5.76
N ALA A 229 1.27 -0.89 7.02
CA ALA A 229 1.01 0.28 7.87
C ALA A 229 2.29 1.00 8.32
N LEU A 230 3.21 0.24 8.91
CA LEU A 230 4.44 0.75 9.52
C LEU A 230 5.59 0.80 8.51
N THR A 231 6.57 1.64 8.78
CA THR A 231 7.83 1.65 8.02
C THR A 231 8.81 0.71 8.68
N PHE A 232 9.48 -0.12 7.90
CA PHE A 232 10.49 -1.06 8.38
C PHE A 232 11.84 -0.68 7.77
N ILE A 233 12.89 -0.60 8.58
CA ILE A 233 14.26 -0.30 8.13
C ILE A 233 15.26 -1.28 8.76
N PRO A 234 16.43 -1.53 8.14
CA PRO A 234 17.43 -2.47 8.67
C PRO A 234 17.87 -2.13 10.09
N ASP A 235 18.11 -3.16 10.91
CA ASP A 235 18.43 -3.02 12.33
C ASP A 235 19.55 -2.02 12.65
N PHE A 236 20.65 -2.05 11.89
CA PHE A 236 21.77 -1.11 12.11
C PHE A 236 21.41 0.35 11.82
N PHE A 237 20.57 0.56 10.80
CA PHE A 237 20.07 1.88 10.46
C PHE A 237 19.05 2.35 11.51
N TYR A 238 18.17 1.45 11.96
CA TYR A 238 17.23 1.70 13.04
C TYR A 238 17.92 2.10 14.34
N ALA A 239 18.91 1.33 14.80
CA ALA A 239 19.61 1.61 16.05
C ALA A 239 20.26 3.02 16.06
N SER A 240 20.86 3.41 14.93
CA SER A 240 21.45 4.75 14.77
C SER A 240 20.39 5.86 14.79
N LEU A 241 19.25 5.63 14.13
CA LEU A 241 18.12 6.55 14.13
C LEU A 241 17.47 6.67 15.51
N GLU A 242 17.27 5.56 16.22
CA GLU A 242 16.69 5.52 17.56
C GLU A 242 17.55 6.32 18.55
N ILE A 243 18.87 6.11 18.55
CA ILE A 243 19.81 6.91 19.37
C ILE A 243 19.65 8.40 19.07
N LEU A 244 19.55 8.78 17.79
CA LEU A 244 19.38 10.16 17.39
C LEU A 244 18.04 10.74 17.89
N LEU A 245 16.94 9.99 17.77
CA LEU A 245 15.61 10.37 18.24
C LEU A 245 15.60 10.59 19.75
N ILE A 246 16.13 9.64 20.52
CA ILE A 246 16.21 9.72 21.99
C ILE A 246 16.93 10.98 22.45
N HIS A 247 18.05 11.33 21.82
CA HIS A 247 18.83 12.52 22.20
C HIS A 247 18.23 13.85 21.72
N SER A 248 17.28 13.82 20.78
CA SER A 248 16.76 15.02 20.11
C SER A 248 15.31 15.35 20.50
N ILE A 249 14.57 14.39 21.05
CA ILE A 249 13.19 14.56 21.49
C ILE A 249 13.17 14.79 23.01
N ASN A 250 12.63 15.93 23.41
CA ASN A 250 12.44 16.27 24.82
C ASN A 250 11.03 15.89 25.29
N ALA A 251 10.80 14.59 25.50
CA ALA A 251 9.55 14.04 26.01
C ALA A 251 9.83 12.86 26.96
N THR A 252 8.91 12.58 27.88
CA THR A 252 9.05 11.45 28.81
C THR A 252 8.95 10.14 28.04
N ARG A 253 10.03 9.35 28.03
CA ARG A 253 10.03 7.99 27.47
C ARG A 253 9.05 7.11 28.25
N LYS A 254 8.33 6.26 27.54
CA LYS A 254 7.40 5.29 28.11
C LYS A 254 7.48 3.98 27.33
N ASP A 255 7.39 2.87 28.05
CA ASP A 255 7.40 1.55 27.42
C ASP A 255 6.00 1.19 26.90
N ASP A 256 5.95 0.54 25.76
CA ASP A 256 4.72 -0.07 25.24
C ASP A 256 4.45 -1.39 25.99
N PRO A 257 3.34 -1.51 26.75
CA PRO A 257 3.02 -2.72 27.50
C PRO A 257 2.82 -3.97 26.62
N SER A 258 2.48 -3.79 25.33
CA SER A 258 2.31 -4.90 24.40
C SER A 258 3.63 -5.42 23.82
N GLY A 259 4.70 -4.62 23.92
CA GLY A 259 6.00 -4.91 23.31
C GLY A 259 6.02 -4.81 21.78
N ALA A 260 5.00 -4.21 21.16
CA ALA A 260 4.92 -4.05 19.71
C ALA A 260 5.82 -2.92 19.20
N PHE A 261 6.01 -1.86 19.99
CA PHE A 261 6.79 -0.68 19.63
C PHE A 261 8.04 -0.51 20.51
N ASN A 262 9.17 -0.17 19.88
CA ASN A 262 10.46 0.01 20.57
C ASN A 262 10.65 1.41 21.19
N LEU A 263 10.10 2.44 20.55
CA LEU A 263 10.27 3.85 20.94
C LEU A 263 8.93 4.53 21.15
N CYS A 264 8.56 4.79 22.41
CA CYS A 264 7.35 5.51 22.75
C CYS A 264 7.58 6.59 23.83
N TYR A 265 6.62 7.50 23.91
CA TYR A 265 6.63 8.67 24.78
C TYR A 265 5.25 8.94 25.37
N GLU A 266 5.21 9.64 26.49
CA GLU A 266 3.99 10.23 27.03
C GLU A 266 3.52 11.37 26.10
N PRO A 267 2.24 11.38 25.67
CA PRO A 267 1.70 12.46 24.88
C PRO A 267 1.43 13.72 25.74
N LYS A 268 1.43 14.87 25.08
CA LYS A 268 0.81 16.10 25.58
C LYS A 268 -0.71 15.95 25.63
N GLU A 269 -1.41 16.92 26.22
CA GLU A 269 -2.89 16.92 26.32
C GLU A 269 -3.59 16.79 24.95
N ASN A 270 -2.98 17.30 23.88
CA ASN A 270 -3.50 17.20 22.51
C ASN A 270 -3.18 15.86 21.83
N GLY A 271 -2.56 14.89 22.52
CA GLY A 271 -2.24 13.57 21.99
C GLY A 271 -0.94 13.49 21.17
N THR A 272 -0.11 14.54 21.15
CA THR A 272 1.12 14.59 20.33
C THR A 272 2.38 14.77 21.17
N ILE A 273 3.56 14.69 20.54
CA ILE A 273 4.84 15.07 21.13
C ILE A 273 5.54 16.13 20.25
N ASP A 274 6.43 16.93 20.84
CA ASP A 274 7.27 17.85 20.06
C ASP A 274 8.43 17.09 19.45
N VAL A 275 8.51 17.10 18.13
CA VAL A 275 9.56 16.44 17.37
C VAL A 275 10.22 17.47 16.46
N PRO A 276 11.56 17.54 16.42
CA PRO A 276 12.25 18.31 15.39
C PRO A 276 11.81 17.87 13.99
N LYS A 277 11.97 18.73 12.98
CA LYS A 277 11.70 18.38 11.58
C LYS A 277 12.39 17.06 11.20
N ILE A 278 11.61 16.08 10.73
CA ILE A 278 12.12 14.79 10.25
C ILE A 278 12.01 14.75 8.73
N VAL A 279 13.10 14.39 8.05
CA VAL A 279 13.13 14.28 6.59
C VAL A 279 13.62 12.90 6.18
N ALA A 280 12.84 12.19 5.38
CA ALA A 280 13.30 11.02 4.64
C ALA A 280 13.94 11.48 3.32
N HIS A 281 15.21 11.15 3.12
CA HIS A 281 15.98 11.58 1.96
C HIS A 281 16.06 10.45 0.94
N PHE A 282 15.31 10.54 -0.15
CA PHE A 282 15.45 9.65 -1.29
C PHE A 282 16.38 10.26 -2.34
N THR A 283 16.81 9.45 -3.30
CA THR A 283 17.55 9.97 -4.46
C THR A 283 16.73 11.03 -5.19
N ASN A 284 17.23 12.27 -5.22
CA ASN A 284 16.60 13.46 -5.82
C ASN A 284 15.31 13.96 -5.16
N ALA A 285 14.91 13.42 -4.00
CA ALA A 285 13.69 13.85 -3.32
C ALA A 285 13.85 13.84 -1.79
N ASP A 286 13.54 14.99 -1.17
CA ASP A 286 13.50 15.13 0.27
C ASP A 286 12.04 15.23 0.73
N LEU A 287 11.60 14.32 1.59
CA LEU A 287 10.25 14.31 2.14
C LEU A 287 10.26 14.71 3.61
N GLU A 288 9.76 15.92 3.89
CA GLU A 288 9.46 16.34 5.26
C GLU A 288 8.23 15.59 5.77
N LEU A 289 8.45 14.71 6.74
CA LEU A 289 7.40 13.83 7.25
C LEU A 289 6.55 14.55 8.30
N SER A 290 5.25 14.31 8.29
CA SER A 290 4.37 14.82 9.33
C SER A 290 4.75 14.20 10.70
N PRO A 291 4.88 14.99 11.77
CA PRO A 291 5.16 14.47 13.11
C PRO A 291 4.15 13.40 13.55
N THR A 292 2.87 13.58 13.21
CA THR A 292 1.78 12.65 13.56
C THR A 292 1.78 11.36 12.73
N SER A 293 2.48 11.37 11.59
CA SER A 293 2.74 10.18 10.79
C SER A 293 3.94 9.40 11.32
N VAL A 294 4.98 10.11 11.81
CA VAL A 294 6.19 9.49 12.38
C VAL A 294 5.94 8.94 13.79
N PHE A 295 5.11 9.64 14.57
CA PHE A 295 4.75 9.27 15.94
C PHE A 295 3.23 9.21 16.06
N ALA A 296 2.69 8.00 16.12
CA ALA A 296 1.25 7.77 16.18
C ALA A 296 0.77 7.55 17.62
N LYS A 297 -0.39 8.11 17.96
CA LYS A 297 -1.08 7.83 19.22
C LYS A 297 -1.67 6.42 19.18
N VAL A 298 -1.11 5.50 19.98
CA VAL A 298 -1.52 4.08 20.02
C VAL A 298 -2.38 3.75 21.25
N ALA A 299 -2.30 4.57 22.29
CA ALA A 299 -3.19 4.57 23.46
C ALA A 299 -3.37 6.00 24.00
N ASP A 300 -4.27 6.20 24.95
CA ASP A 300 -4.56 7.54 25.48
C ASP A 300 -3.34 8.24 26.08
N ASP A 301 -2.43 7.46 26.66
CA ASP A 301 -1.25 7.90 27.36
C ASP A 301 0.04 7.41 26.69
N LEU A 302 -0.02 7.08 25.38
CA LEU A 302 1.10 6.51 24.64
C LEU A 302 1.14 6.93 23.16
N VAL A 303 2.25 7.53 22.75
CA VAL A 303 2.59 7.85 21.35
C VAL A 303 3.88 7.11 20.98
N CYS A 304 3.87 6.37 19.87
CA CYS A 304 4.95 5.49 19.47
C CYS A 304 5.48 5.79 18.06
N LEU A 305 6.79 5.58 17.87
CA LEU A 305 7.45 5.67 16.58
C LEU A 305 6.86 4.63 15.61
N THR A 306 6.51 5.06 14.40
CA THR A 306 5.92 4.21 13.35
C THR A 306 6.95 3.58 12.40
N ILE A 307 8.24 3.82 12.69
CA ILE A 307 9.39 3.18 12.08
C ILE A 307 9.85 2.06 13.01
N MET A 308 10.03 0.86 12.45
CA MET A 308 10.45 -0.35 13.15
C MET A 308 11.73 -0.93 12.57
N ALA A 309 12.47 -1.65 13.41
CA ALA A 309 13.60 -2.45 13.01
C ALA A 309 13.13 -3.68 12.21
N SER A 310 13.97 -4.14 11.28
CA SER A 310 13.74 -5.32 10.46
C SER A 310 15.05 -6.05 10.19
N ASN A 311 14.97 -7.38 10.21
CA ASN A 311 16.09 -8.26 9.85
C ASN A 311 16.30 -8.32 8.31
N ASP A 312 15.42 -7.72 7.50
CA ASP A 312 15.61 -7.59 6.05
C ASP A 312 16.58 -6.44 5.73
N GLU A 313 17.43 -6.62 4.72
CA GLU A 313 18.33 -5.58 4.22
C GLU A 313 17.57 -4.46 3.48
N ASN A 314 16.38 -4.76 2.94
CA ASN A 314 15.53 -3.79 2.27
C ASN A 314 14.55 -3.16 3.28
N SER A 315 14.36 -1.84 3.13
CA SER A 315 13.35 -1.10 3.87
C SER A 315 11.97 -1.21 3.21
N ILE A 316 10.92 -1.01 3.99
CA ILE A 316 9.55 -0.78 3.53
C ILE A 316 9.13 0.60 4.01
N PHE A 317 8.80 1.50 3.10
CA PHE A 317 8.18 2.79 3.40
C PHE A 317 6.67 2.62 3.45
N GLY A 318 6.13 2.49 4.67
CA GLY A 318 4.73 2.16 4.92
C GLY A 318 3.77 3.34 4.81
N ASN A 319 2.47 3.03 4.85
CA ASN A 319 1.41 3.96 4.52
C ASN A 319 1.24 5.12 5.52
N LEU A 320 1.64 4.96 6.78
CA LEU A 320 1.57 6.04 7.76
C LEU A 320 2.50 7.19 7.34
N LEU A 321 3.73 6.89 6.93
CA LEU A 321 4.69 7.91 6.45
C LEU A 321 4.36 8.45 5.05
N GLN A 322 3.49 7.77 4.31
CA GLN A 322 2.97 8.23 3.02
C GLN A 322 1.77 9.18 3.15
N SER A 323 1.11 9.22 4.30
CA SER A 323 -0.05 10.10 4.51
C SER A 323 0.33 11.58 4.41
N SER A 324 -0.64 12.42 4.04
CA SER A 324 -0.43 13.87 3.75
C SER A 324 0.42 14.17 2.52
N PHE A 325 0.66 13.17 1.67
CA PHE A 325 1.23 13.37 0.34
C PHE A 325 0.25 12.92 -0.74
N LEU A 326 0.16 13.72 -1.80
CA LEU A 326 -0.31 13.21 -3.09
C LEU A 326 0.88 12.53 -3.76
N ILE A 327 0.80 11.22 -3.89
CA ILE A 327 1.87 10.35 -4.39
C ILE A 327 1.47 9.86 -5.78
N GLY A 328 2.22 10.26 -6.80
CA GLY A 328 2.00 9.88 -8.19
C GLY A 328 3.02 8.87 -8.67
N PHE A 329 2.54 7.78 -9.26
CA PHE A 329 3.33 6.76 -9.93
C PHE A 329 3.17 6.93 -11.43
N ASP A 330 4.26 7.29 -12.11
CA ASP A 330 4.33 7.32 -13.57
C ASP A 330 5.29 6.22 -14.05
N LEU A 331 4.72 5.10 -14.49
CA LEU A 331 5.50 3.95 -14.91
C LEU A 331 6.09 4.11 -16.31
N VAL A 332 5.59 5.08 -17.10
CA VAL A 332 6.19 5.43 -18.39
C VAL A 332 7.47 6.23 -18.15
N ALA A 333 7.42 7.19 -17.22
CA ALA A 333 8.58 7.98 -16.81
C ALA A 333 9.48 7.26 -15.78
N ASN A 334 9.11 6.06 -15.32
CA ASN A 334 9.77 5.33 -14.22
C ASN A 334 10.06 6.22 -13.01
N THR A 335 9.06 6.97 -12.54
CA THR A 335 9.22 7.98 -11.50
C THR A 335 8.08 7.92 -10.48
N VAL A 336 8.41 8.14 -9.21
CA VAL A 336 7.43 8.46 -8.16
C VAL A 336 7.59 9.94 -7.78
N SER A 337 6.47 10.64 -7.69
CA SER A 337 6.41 12.05 -7.34
C SER A 337 5.59 12.26 -6.07
N PHE A 338 6.06 13.14 -5.20
CA PHE A 338 5.45 13.44 -3.92
C PHE A 338 5.13 14.92 -3.82
N LYS A 339 3.93 15.23 -3.33
CA LYS A 339 3.52 16.61 -3.03
C LYS A 339 2.86 16.67 -1.65
N PRO A 340 3.38 17.45 -0.70
CA PRO A 340 2.66 17.75 0.53
C PRO A 340 1.26 18.28 0.21
N THR A 341 0.23 17.60 0.68
CA THR A 341 -1.16 17.82 0.26
C THR A 341 -2.12 17.51 1.40
N ASP A 342 -3.12 18.36 1.60
CA ASP A 342 -4.26 18.01 2.45
C ASP A 342 -5.15 16.99 1.74
N CYS A 343 -4.98 15.71 2.09
CA CYS A 343 -5.66 14.59 1.45
C CYS A 343 -7.15 14.49 1.79
N THR A 344 -7.71 15.40 2.61
CA THR A 344 -9.16 15.43 2.89
C THR A 344 -9.98 16.07 1.77
N TYR A 345 -9.31 16.76 0.84
CA TYR A 345 -9.92 17.35 -0.36
C TYR A 345 -9.63 16.51 -1.60
N LYS A 346 -10.54 16.58 -2.58
CA LYS A 346 -10.31 16.02 -3.91
C LYS A 346 -9.31 16.90 -4.67
N HIS A 347 -8.33 16.26 -5.31
CA HIS A 347 -7.28 16.90 -6.12
C HIS A 347 -7.29 16.39 -7.55
#